data_AF-A0A521MAL1-F1
#
_entry.id   AF-A0A521MAL1-F1
#
_cell.length_a   1.000
_cell.length_b   1.000
_cell.length_c   1.000
_cell.angle_alpha   90.00
_cell.angle_beta   90.00
_cell.angle_gamma   90.00
#
_symmetry.space_group_name_H-M   'P 1'
#
loop_
_entity.id
_entity.type
_entity.pdbx_description
1 polymer ?
#
loop_
_entity_poly.entity_id
_entity_poly.type
_entity_poly.pdbx_seq_one_letter_code
_entity_poly.pdbx_strand_id
1 'polypeptide(L)'
;MATDETPHSVALKKLLEKAKDTISVEELNERLDGLVNGDRTQAEIDDYRLHRGTVKKLTDEIFPVSRLLRYRRIKNGLVSFPLDSHVPDAWLTRKGSKVGIEVTISQGVARNVLGNKLVKAKGAVGGYSGLQDDAKKKAIKAAAKSERAMYSTKEAQASVEKGILACLKKKNAKKYAGMTLLIEAPLGSLPFKRWKPLVPRLKKAAKDMPFSQIYVVSKSDKVMGMRIK
;
A
#
# COMPACT_ATOMS: atom_id res chain seq x y z
N MET A 1 8.28 -33.36 -5.03
CA MET A 1 9.47 -32.49 -5.11
C MET A 1 9.40 -31.54 -3.93
N ALA A 2 10.32 -31.66 -2.96
CA ALA A 2 10.44 -30.68 -1.89
C ALA A 2 10.91 -29.37 -2.51
N THR A 3 10.16 -28.29 -2.33
CA THR A 3 10.62 -26.96 -2.73
C THR A 3 11.65 -26.52 -1.70
N ASP A 4 12.91 -26.43 -2.08
CA ASP A 4 13.94 -25.85 -1.23
C ASP A 4 13.53 -24.44 -0.84
N GLU A 5 13.37 -24.21 0.47
CA GLU A 5 13.04 -22.89 0.98
C GLU A 5 14.24 -21.96 0.81
N THR A 6 14.05 -20.86 0.09
CA THR A 6 15.08 -19.83 -0.05
C THR A 6 15.27 -19.10 1.29
N PRO A 7 16.47 -18.57 1.59
CA PRO A 7 16.68 -17.75 2.78
C PRO A 7 15.69 -16.59 2.91
N HIS A 8 15.32 -15.96 1.78
CA HIS A 8 14.33 -14.89 1.74
C HIS A 8 12.92 -15.38 2.11
N SER A 9 12.48 -16.54 1.59
CA SER A 9 11.18 -17.12 1.95
C SER A 9 11.09 -17.49 3.43
N VAL A 10 12.17 -18.01 4.02
CA VAL A 10 12.28 -18.31 5.45
C VAL A 10 12.21 -17.02 6.26
N ALA A 11 12.97 -15.99 5.87
CA ALA A 11 12.95 -14.68 6.54
C ALA A 11 11.56 -14.03 6.49
N LEU A 12 10.86 -14.13 5.36
CA LEU A 12 9.50 -13.62 5.21
C LEU A 12 8.54 -14.36 6.13
N LYS A 13 8.56 -15.70 6.16
CA LYS A 13 7.72 -16.50 7.07
C LYS A 13 7.96 -16.11 8.52
N LYS A 14 9.22 -15.99 8.94
CA LYS A 14 9.60 -15.57 10.29
C LYS A 14 9.07 -14.17 10.63
N LEU A 15 9.16 -13.22 9.69
CA LEU A 15 8.58 -11.89 9.87
C LEU A 15 7.07 -11.97 10.04
N LEU A 16 6.36 -12.70 9.17
CA LEU A 16 4.90 -12.79 9.21
C LEU A 16 4.40 -13.43 10.51
N GLU A 17 5.02 -14.50 10.97
CA GLU A 17 4.68 -15.12 12.26
C GLU A 17 4.92 -14.15 13.42
N LYS A 18 6.08 -13.48 13.47
CA LYS A 18 6.37 -12.50 14.52
C LYS A 18 5.42 -11.30 14.49
N ALA A 19 5.03 -10.86 13.30
CA ALA A 19 4.13 -9.74 13.08
C ALA A 19 2.68 -10.01 13.51
N LYS A 20 2.25 -11.30 13.57
CA LYS A 20 0.91 -11.67 14.05
C LYS A 20 0.69 -11.30 15.51
N ASP A 21 1.66 -11.63 16.35
CA ASP A 21 1.56 -11.36 17.77
C ASP A 21 1.84 -9.88 18.06
N THR A 22 3.12 -9.51 18.02
CA THR A 22 3.60 -8.17 18.29
C THR A 22 5.09 -8.10 17.91
N ILE A 23 5.44 -7.04 17.19
CA ILE A 23 6.81 -6.68 16.86
C ILE A 23 7.05 -5.21 17.23
N SER A 24 8.26 -4.86 17.66
CA SER A 24 8.59 -3.46 17.88
C SER A 24 8.64 -2.73 16.54
N VAL A 25 8.33 -1.43 16.54
CA VAL A 25 8.39 -0.63 15.30
C VAL A 25 9.81 -0.60 14.71
N GLU A 26 10.84 -0.59 15.56
CA GLU A 26 12.24 -0.66 15.15
C GLU A 26 12.55 -2.00 14.48
N GLU A 27 12.29 -3.12 15.16
CA GLU A 27 12.55 -4.47 14.64
C GLU A 27 11.78 -4.73 13.34
N LEU A 28 10.52 -4.26 13.24
CA LEU A 28 9.75 -4.35 12.00
C LEU A 28 10.49 -3.68 10.84
N ASN A 29 10.99 -2.47 11.05
CA ASN A 29 11.67 -1.72 9.99
C ASN A 29 12.98 -2.39 9.59
N GLU A 30 13.78 -2.84 10.55
CA GLU A 30 15.05 -3.56 10.29
C GLU A 30 14.81 -4.83 9.49
N ARG A 31 13.82 -5.66 9.88
CA ARG A 31 13.48 -6.89 9.15
C ARG A 31 12.97 -6.61 7.74
N LEU A 32 12.16 -5.57 7.57
CA LEU A 32 11.67 -5.17 6.25
C LEU A 32 12.81 -4.68 5.36
N ASP A 33 13.75 -3.89 5.90
CA ASP A 33 14.91 -3.44 5.14
C ASP A 33 15.81 -4.63 4.75
N GLY A 34 16.00 -5.60 5.66
CA GLY A 34 16.69 -6.85 5.35
C GLY A 34 16.02 -7.66 4.23
N LEU A 35 14.68 -7.78 4.25
CA LEU A 35 13.93 -8.46 3.18
C LEU A 35 14.02 -7.73 1.83
N VAL A 36 13.96 -6.39 1.84
CA VAL A 36 14.00 -5.60 0.61
C VAL A 36 15.38 -5.66 -0.04
N ASN A 37 16.45 -5.70 0.76
CA ASN A 37 17.84 -5.71 0.29
C ASN A 37 18.40 -7.12 0.07
N GLY A 38 17.71 -8.16 0.56
CA GLY A 38 18.12 -9.55 0.38
C GLY A 38 17.94 -10.06 -1.05
N ASP A 39 18.72 -11.09 -1.37
CA ASP A 39 18.62 -11.81 -2.64
C ASP A 39 17.27 -12.51 -2.76
N ARG A 40 16.71 -12.46 -3.96
CA ARG A 40 15.40 -13.03 -4.29
C ARG A 40 15.50 -13.84 -5.56
N THR A 41 14.85 -14.99 -5.58
CA THR A 41 14.64 -15.76 -6.79
C THR A 41 13.68 -15.04 -7.74
N GLN A 42 13.72 -15.39 -9.03
CA GLN A 42 12.78 -14.82 -10.00
C GLN A 42 11.32 -15.11 -9.65
N ALA A 43 11.03 -16.29 -9.06
CA ALA A 43 9.69 -16.65 -8.61
C ALA A 43 9.18 -15.69 -7.51
N GLU A 44 10.03 -15.35 -6.53
CA GLU A 44 9.69 -14.40 -5.47
C GLU A 44 9.49 -12.97 -6.01
N ILE A 45 10.31 -12.57 -6.99
CA ILE A 45 10.15 -11.28 -7.68
C ILE A 45 8.79 -11.24 -8.41
N ASP A 46 8.42 -12.32 -9.08
CA ASP A 46 7.15 -12.41 -9.80
C ASP A 46 5.96 -12.43 -8.84
N ASP A 47 6.05 -13.16 -7.72
CA ASP A 47 5.06 -13.14 -6.66
C ASP A 47 4.87 -11.73 -6.10
N TYR A 48 5.98 -11.00 -5.87
CA TYR A 48 5.95 -9.62 -5.39
C TYR A 48 5.31 -8.67 -6.40
N ARG A 49 5.58 -8.85 -7.70
CA ARG A 49 4.96 -8.07 -8.79
C ARG A 49 3.47 -8.33 -8.88
N LEU A 50 3.04 -9.56 -8.63
CA LEU A 50 1.65 -10.03 -8.76
C LEU A 50 0.82 -9.91 -7.48
N HIS A 51 1.42 -9.54 -6.34
CA HIS A 51 0.76 -9.44 -5.04
C HIS A 51 0.01 -10.73 -4.66
N ARG A 52 0.67 -11.88 -4.81
CA ARG A 52 0.10 -13.22 -4.53
C ARG A 52 0.83 -13.95 -3.40
N GLY A 53 0.26 -15.06 -2.93
CA GLY A 53 0.88 -15.88 -1.87
C GLY A 53 1.17 -15.09 -0.58
N THR A 54 2.25 -15.45 0.11
CA THR A 54 2.67 -14.83 1.37
C THR A 54 3.08 -13.37 1.22
N VAL A 55 3.61 -12.98 0.05
CA VAL A 55 4.00 -11.58 -0.22
C VAL A 55 2.80 -10.65 -0.38
N LYS A 56 1.58 -11.17 -0.62
CA LYS A 56 0.37 -10.34 -0.66
C LYS A 56 0.17 -9.58 0.64
N LYS A 57 0.17 -10.28 1.77
CA LYS A 57 0.00 -9.70 3.11
C LYS A 57 1.11 -8.70 3.43
N LEU A 58 2.35 -9.04 3.08
CA LEU A 58 3.49 -8.13 3.19
C LEU A 58 3.26 -6.81 2.43
N THR A 59 2.75 -6.91 1.20
CA THR A 59 2.65 -5.77 0.28
C THR A 59 1.37 -4.96 0.39
N ASP A 60 0.30 -5.55 0.88
CA ASP A 60 -1.01 -4.92 1.01
C ASP A 60 -1.27 -4.38 2.43
N GLU A 61 -0.62 -4.93 3.46
CA GLU A 61 -0.85 -4.56 4.87
C GLU A 61 0.44 -4.04 5.52
N ILE A 62 1.50 -4.85 5.56
CA ILE A 62 2.70 -4.55 6.36
C ILE A 62 3.50 -3.36 5.81
N PHE A 63 3.84 -3.37 4.51
CA PHE A 63 4.60 -2.28 3.90
C PHE A 63 3.90 -0.92 4.01
N PRO A 64 2.61 -0.79 3.70
CA PRO A 64 1.88 0.45 3.94
C PRO A 64 2.02 0.94 5.38
N VAL A 65 1.79 0.08 6.39
CA VAL A 65 1.90 0.48 7.80
C VAL A 65 3.33 0.91 8.15
N SER A 66 4.36 0.17 7.73
CA SER A 66 5.75 0.60 7.93
C SER A 66 6.03 1.98 7.32
N ARG A 67 5.54 2.24 6.09
CA ARG A 67 5.67 3.56 5.43
C ARG A 67 4.96 4.66 6.21
N LEU A 68 3.78 4.39 6.78
CA LEU A 68 3.09 5.32 7.67
C LEU A 68 3.94 5.63 8.92
N LEU A 69 4.49 4.59 9.56
CA LEU A 69 5.33 4.74 10.76
C LEU A 69 6.57 5.59 10.45
N ARG A 70 7.24 5.34 9.32
CA ARG A 70 8.38 6.15 8.84
C ARG A 70 7.96 7.58 8.53
N TYR A 71 6.85 7.78 7.81
CA TYR A 71 6.30 9.11 7.50
C TYR A 71 5.99 9.92 8.77
N ARG A 72 5.43 9.26 9.77
CA ARG A 72 5.11 9.86 11.08
C ARG A 72 6.29 9.92 12.04
N ARG A 73 7.47 9.46 11.63
CA ARG A 73 8.69 9.35 12.45
C ARG A 73 8.43 8.61 13.76
N ILE A 74 7.57 7.60 13.72
CA ILE A 74 7.29 6.74 14.87
C ILE A 74 8.39 5.69 14.91
N LYS A 75 9.28 5.79 15.90
CA LYS A 75 10.36 4.82 16.14
C LYS A 75 10.03 3.81 17.23
N ASN A 76 9.26 4.23 18.24
CA ASN A 76 8.96 3.43 19.42
C ASN A 76 7.49 3.04 19.47
N GLY A 77 7.23 1.84 19.96
CA GLY A 77 5.90 1.26 20.05
C GLY A 77 5.90 -0.20 19.62
N LEU A 78 4.73 -0.81 19.74
CA LEU A 78 4.48 -2.19 19.35
C LEU A 78 3.44 -2.16 18.23
N VAL A 79 3.66 -2.97 17.21
CA VAL A 79 2.70 -3.15 16.11
C VAL A 79 2.39 -4.63 15.94
N SER A 80 1.14 -4.94 15.63
CA SER A 80 0.72 -6.29 15.28
C SER A 80 -0.21 -6.29 14.09
N PHE A 81 -0.23 -7.40 13.37
CA PHE A 81 -0.98 -7.59 12.13
C PHE A 81 -1.74 -8.90 12.25
N PRO A 82 -3.08 -8.91 12.43
CA PRO A 82 -3.83 -10.16 12.49
C PRO A 82 -3.62 -11.07 11.28
N LEU A 83 -3.29 -10.48 10.11
CA LEU A 83 -3.09 -11.16 8.83
C LEU A 83 -4.28 -12.02 8.40
N ASP A 84 -5.46 -11.72 8.91
CA ASP A 84 -6.72 -12.41 8.64
C ASP A 84 -7.65 -11.54 7.77
N SER A 85 -8.97 -11.68 7.93
CA SER A 85 -9.98 -10.87 7.23
C SER A 85 -10.74 -9.92 8.14
N HIS A 86 -10.32 -9.81 9.40
CA HIS A 86 -10.94 -8.94 10.39
C HIS A 86 -10.40 -7.51 10.30
N VAL A 87 -11.22 -6.56 10.73
CA VAL A 87 -10.85 -5.15 10.85
C VAL A 87 -10.40 -4.90 12.30
N PRO A 88 -9.28 -4.21 12.54
CA PRO A 88 -8.38 -3.56 11.58
C PRO A 88 -7.27 -4.49 11.05
N ASP A 89 -6.67 -4.11 9.91
CA ASP A 89 -5.52 -4.81 9.31
C ASP A 89 -4.25 -4.77 10.20
N ALA A 90 -4.11 -3.76 11.06
CA ALA A 90 -3.03 -3.67 12.03
C ALA A 90 -3.43 -2.93 13.31
N TRP A 91 -2.67 -3.16 14.38
CA TRP A 91 -2.78 -2.44 15.64
C TRP A 91 -1.46 -1.78 15.98
N LEU A 92 -1.50 -0.51 16.37
CA LEU A 92 -0.35 0.23 16.90
C LEU A 92 -0.59 0.55 18.38
N THR A 93 0.29 0.05 19.25
CA THR A 93 0.28 0.32 20.69
C THR A 93 1.42 1.26 21.05
N ARG A 94 1.10 2.42 21.64
CA ARG A 94 2.07 3.43 22.09
C ARG A 94 1.58 4.11 23.35
N LYS A 95 2.45 4.23 24.36
CA LYS A 95 2.17 4.94 25.63
C LYS A 95 0.83 4.49 26.26
N GLY A 96 0.58 3.18 26.29
CA GLY A 96 -0.66 2.60 26.82
C GLY A 96 -1.90 2.73 25.92
N SER A 97 -1.85 3.49 24.81
CA SER A 97 -2.95 3.60 23.86
C SER A 97 -2.80 2.60 22.71
N LYS A 98 -3.88 1.93 22.32
CA LYS A 98 -3.93 1.00 21.19
C LYS A 98 -4.87 1.55 20.11
N VAL A 99 -4.36 1.73 18.89
CA VAL A 99 -5.11 2.30 17.76
C VAL A 99 -5.12 1.31 16.60
N GLY A 100 -6.31 1.04 16.06
CA GLY A 100 -6.48 0.23 14.85
C GLY A 100 -6.10 1.01 13.60
N ILE A 101 -5.41 0.37 12.67
CA ILE A 101 -5.04 0.91 11.36
C ILE A 101 -5.70 0.03 10.29
N GLU A 102 -6.65 0.61 9.57
CA GLU A 102 -7.25 0.01 8.38
C GLU A 102 -6.45 0.45 7.15
N VAL A 103 -6.00 -0.51 6.35
CA VAL A 103 -5.23 -0.25 5.13
C VAL A 103 -6.13 -0.38 3.90
N THR A 104 -5.86 0.45 2.90
CA THR A 104 -6.44 0.31 1.58
C THR A 104 -5.48 0.83 0.53
N ILE A 105 -5.54 0.27 -0.68
CA ILE A 105 -4.69 0.67 -1.80
C ILE A 105 -5.56 1.35 -2.84
N SER A 106 -5.16 2.55 -3.24
CA SER A 106 -5.71 3.25 -4.39
C SER A 106 -5.14 2.65 -5.67
N GLN A 107 -6.02 2.29 -6.61
CA GLN A 107 -5.65 1.75 -7.94
C GLN A 107 -4.93 0.39 -7.86
N GLY A 108 -5.36 -0.48 -6.93
CA GLY A 108 -4.91 -1.88 -6.84
C GLY A 108 -5.10 -2.69 -8.13
N VAL A 109 -6.17 -2.45 -8.88
CA VAL A 109 -6.40 -3.10 -10.20
C VAL A 109 -5.33 -2.68 -11.21
N ALA A 110 -4.99 -1.39 -11.28
CA ALA A 110 -3.92 -0.89 -12.15
C ALA A 110 -2.58 -1.55 -11.81
N ARG A 111 -2.28 -1.67 -10.51
CA ARG A 111 -1.10 -2.34 -9.98
C ARG A 111 -1.04 -3.81 -10.41
N ASN A 112 -2.14 -4.55 -10.32
CA ASN A 112 -2.21 -5.95 -10.74
C ASN A 112 -2.00 -6.12 -12.26
N VAL A 113 -2.61 -5.25 -13.08
CA VAL A 113 -2.41 -5.28 -14.54
C VAL A 113 -0.94 -4.99 -14.89
N LEU A 114 -0.32 -4.02 -14.21
CA LEU A 114 1.08 -3.68 -14.40
C LEU A 114 2.00 -4.85 -14.00
N GLY A 115 1.74 -5.48 -12.85
CA GLY A 115 2.47 -6.66 -12.39
C GLY A 115 2.45 -7.80 -13.42
N ASN A 116 1.27 -8.12 -13.96
CA ASN A 116 1.12 -9.12 -15.01
C ASN A 116 1.92 -8.78 -16.29
N LYS A 117 1.96 -7.50 -16.68
CA LYS A 117 2.78 -7.07 -17.82
C LYS A 117 4.27 -7.22 -17.54
N LEU A 118 4.74 -6.82 -16.34
CA LEU A 118 6.16 -6.92 -15.96
C LEU A 118 6.67 -8.37 -15.98
N VAL A 119 5.88 -9.30 -15.44
CA VAL A 119 6.23 -10.73 -15.44
C VAL A 119 6.31 -11.28 -16.87
N LYS A 120 5.38 -10.90 -17.75
CA LYS A 120 5.35 -11.37 -19.15
C LYS A 120 6.46 -10.76 -20.01
N ALA A 121 6.73 -9.47 -19.85
CA ALA A 121 7.65 -8.74 -20.72
C ALA A 121 9.13 -8.98 -20.40
N LYS A 122 9.45 -9.57 -19.24
CA LYS A 122 10.83 -9.74 -18.74
C LYS A 122 11.67 -8.44 -18.82
N GLY A 123 11.04 -7.28 -18.64
CA GLY A 123 11.65 -5.97 -18.86
C GLY A 123 10.74 -4.80 -18.48
N ALA A 124 11.08 -3.60 -18.95
CA ALA A 124 10.36 -2.38 -18.62
C ALA A 124 9.04 -2.25 -19.41
N VAL A 125 7.95 -1.99 -18.72
CA VAL A 125 6.61 -1.80 -19.32
C VAL A 125 6.08 -0.40 -19.05
N GLY A 126 5.20 0.10 -19.92
CA GLY A 126 4.50 1.36 -19.70
C GLY A 126 3.59 1.31 -18.49
N GLY A 127 3.63 2.35 -17.65
CA GLY A 127 2.69 2.53 -16.55
C GLY A 127 1.28 2.94 -17.02
N TYR A 128 0.30 2.79 -16.14
CA TYR A 128 -1.06 3.30 -16.36
C TYR A 128 -1.35 4.45 -15.40
N SER A 129 -1.86 5.54 -15.95
CA SER A 129 -2.59 6.55 -15.18
C SER A 129 -4.06 6.36 -15.55
N GLY A 130 -4.94 6.14 -14.58
CA GLY A 130 -6.38 6.17 -14.83
C GLY A 130 -7.18 4.89 -14.62
N LEU A 131 -6.57 3.70 -14.58
CA LEU A 131 -7.33 2.48 -14.28
C LEU A 131 -7.74 2.47 -12.80
N GLN A 132 -9.05 2.51 -12.55
CA GLN A 132 -9.65 2.55 -11.22
C GLN A 132 -10.02 1.15 -10.75
N ASP A 133 -10.22 0.99 -9.45
CA ASP A 133 -10.51 -0.33 -8.86
C ASP A 133 -11.94 -0.84 -9.16
N ASP A 134 -12.83 0.06 -9.59
CA ASP A 134 -14.17 -0.25 -10.07
C ASP A 134 -14.24 -0.41 -11.61
N ALA A 135 -13.10 -0.39 -12.30
CA ALA A 135 -13.08 -0.50 -13.75
C ALA A 135 -13.66 -1.83 -14.25
N LYS A 136 -14.58 -1.76 -15.23
CA LYS A 136 -15.17 -2.94 -15.86
C LYS A 136 -14.10 -3.78 -16.57
N LYS A 137 -14.33 -5.10 -16.68
CA LYS A 137 -13.44 -6.05 -17.38
C LYS A 137 -13.01 -5.60 -18.79
N LYS A 138 -13.90 -4.94 -19.54
CA LYS A 138 -13.58 -4.37 -20.87
C LYS A 138 -12.51 -3.28 -20.78
N ALA A 139 -12.60 -2.37 -19.81
CA ALA A 139 -11.61 -1.31 -19.60
C ALA A 139 -10.26 -1.86 -19.12
N ILE A 140 -10.28 -2.86 -18.24
CA ILE A 140 -9.07 -3.58 -17.80
C ILE A 140 -8.36 -4.22 -18.99
N LYS A 141 -9.10 -4.93 -19.85
CA LYS A 141 -8.55 -5.54 -21.08
C LYS A 141 -8.01 -4.49 -22.05
N ALA A 142 -8.68 -3.35 -22.19
CA ALA A 142 -8.24 -2.26 -23.05
C ALA A 142 -6.93 -1.65 -22.54
N ALA A 143 -6.84 -1.36 -21.23
CA ALA A 143 -5.61 -0.91 -20.59
C ALA A 143 -4.48 -1.93 -20.79
N ALA A 144 -4.73 -3.22 -20.58
CA ALA A 144 -3.73 -4.27 -20.82
C ALA A 144 -3.19 -4.30 -22.25
N LYS A 145 -3.90 -3.75 -23.23
CA LYS A 145 -3.46 -3.66 -24.63
C LYS A 145 -2.93 -2.28 -25.03
N SER A 146 -3.11 -1.26 -24.20
CA SER A 146 -2.70 0.09 -24.56
C SER A 146 -1.18 0.22 -24.66
N GLU A 147 -0.74 1.05 -25.60
CA GLU A 147 0.64 1.48 -25.73
C GLU A 147 1.05 2.43 -24.60
N ARG A 148 2.33 2.81 -24.60
CA ARG A 148 2.87 3.79 -23.65
C ARG A 148 2.21 5.14 -23.92
N ALA A 149 1.47 5.65 -22.95
CA ALA A 149 0.91 7.00 -22.99
C ALA A 149 1.72 7.93 -22.09
N MET A 150 1.97 9.15 -22.58
CA MET A 150 2.45 10.25 -21.73
C MET A 150 1.24 10.88 -21.04
N TYR A 151 1.38 11.19 -19.76
CA TYR A 151 0.34 11.87 -18.99
C TYR A 151 0.86 13.22 -18.51
N SER A 152 0.03 14.24 -18.62
CA SER A 152 0.29 15.52 -17.98
C SER A 152 0.25 15.39 -16.46
N THR A 153 0.84 16.37 -15.77
CA THR A 153 0.75 16.49 -14.31
C THR A 153 -0.70 16.53 -13.83
N LYS A 154 -1.59 17.20 -14.57
CA LYS A 154 -3.01 17.33 -14.21
C LYS A 154 -3.75 16.00 -14.32
N GLU A 155 -3.48 15.21 -15.36
CA GLU A 155 -4.08 13.88 -15.54
C GLU A 155 -3.62 12.88 -14.47
N ALA A 156 -2.33 12.89 -14.13
CA ALA A 156 -1.79 12.09 -13.03
C ALA A 156 -2.44 12.48 -11.69
N GLN A 157 -2.56 13.77 -11.42
CA GLN A 157 -3.28 14.28 -10.24
C GLN A 157 -4.74 13.83 -10.19
N ALA A 158 -5.49 14.00 -11.26
CA ALA A 158 -6.90 13.63 -11.34
C ALA A 158 -7.10 12.11 -11.16
N SER A 159 -6.25 11.29 -11.76
CA SER A 159 -6.29 9.84 -11.61
C SER A 159 -6.09 9.39 -10.16
N VAL A 160 -5.08 9.96 -9.49
CA VAL A 160 -4.75 9.61 -8.09
C VAL A 160 -5.81 10.15 -7.13
N GLU A 161 -6.28 11.38 -7.34
CA GLU A 161 -7.40 11.95 -6.58
C GLU A 161 -8.63 11.05 -6.66
N LYS A 162 -9.01 10.63 -7.87
CA LYS A 162 -10.15 9.72 -8.08
C LYS A 162 -10.00 8.40 -7.32
N GLY A 163 -8.82 7.79 -7.36
CA GLY A 163 -8.55 6.54 -6.64
C GLY A 163 -8.64 6.70 -5.12
N ILE A 164 -8.08 7.79 -4.57
CA ILE A 164 -8.19 8.11 -3.14
C ILE A 164 -9.65 8.35 -2.76
N LEU A 165 -10.41 9.12 -3.53
CA LEU A 165 -11.83 9.37 -3.26
C LEU A 165 -12.66 8.08 -3.29
N ALA A 166 -12.35 7.14 -4.19
CA ALA A 166 -13.00 5.83 -4.23
C ALA A 166 -12.72 5.01 -2.96
N CYS A 167 -11.47 5.02 -2.47
CA CYS A 167 -11.10 4.40 -1.18
C CYS A 167 -11.88 5.02 -0.01
N LEU A 168 -11.94 6.36 0.07
CA LEU A 168 -12.69 7.07 1.12
C LEU A 168 -14.17 6.67 1.09
N LYS A 169 -14.80 6.66 -0.11
CA LYS A 169 -16.20 6.24 -0.27
C LYS A 169 -16.42 4.81 0.21
N LYS A 170 -15.55 3.86 -0.16
CA LYS A 170 -15.67 2.44 0.21
C LYS A 170 -15.52 2.20 1.72
N LYS A 171 -14.75 3.03 2.41
CA LYS A 171 -14.45 2.89 3.84
C LYS A 171 -15.30 3.81 4.73
N ASN A 172 -16.32 4.49 4.20
CA ASN A 172 -17.19 5.35 4.99
C ASN A 172 -18.30 4.54 5.71
N ALA A 173 -17.93 3.84 6.80
CA ALA A 173 -18.86 3.00 7.56
C ALA A 173 -18.57 3.03 9.07
N LYS A 174 -19.62 2.98 9.91
CA LYS A 174 -19.52 3.11 11.38
C LYS A 174 -18.55 2.13 12.06
N LYS A 175 -18.36 0.93 11.51
CA LYS A 175 -17.42 -0.08 12.04
C LYS A 175 -15.95 0.39 12.11
N TYR A 176 -15.63 1.46 11.38
CA TYR A 176 -14.30 2.07 11.34
C TYR A 176 -14.11 3.24 12.32
N ALA A 177 -15.09 3.50 13.19
CA ALA A 177 -15.05 4.63 14.12
C ALA A 177 -13.80 4.60 15.01
N GLY A 178 -13.13 5.75 15.13
CA GLY A 178 -11.95 5.92 15.99
C GLY A 178 -10.64 5.34 15.44
N MET A 179 -10.68 4.51 14.39
CA MET A 179 -9.49 3.92 13.77
C MET A 179 -8.72 4.95 12.92
N THR A 180 -7.52 4.59 12.48
CA THR A 180 -6.77 5.29 11.44
C THR A 180 -7.03 4.63 10.09
N LEU A 181 -7.39 5.39 9.07
CA LEU A 181 -7.36 4.92 7.68
C LEU A 181 -6.01 5.24 7.05
N LEU A 182 -5.40 4.25 6.44
CA LEU A 182 -4.19 4.38 5.66
C LEU A 182 -4.47 4.03 4.20
N ILE A 183 -4.31 5.01 3.31
CA ILE A 183 -4.44 4.83 1.86
C ILE A 183 -3.05 4.83 1.24
N GLU A 184 -2.63 3.71 0.67
CA GLU A 184 -1.45 3.69 -0.20
C GLU A 184 -1.85 4.19 -1.60
N ALA A 185 -1.12 5.16 -2.14
CA ALA A 185 -1.37 5.76 -3.44
C ALA A 185 -0.05 5.97 -4.23
N PRO A 186 -0.09 6.06 -5.57
CA PRO A 186 1.12 6.20 -6.39
C PRO A 186 1.65 7.66 -6.41
N LEU A 187 1.87 8.23 -5.22
CA LEU A 187 2.38 9.59 -5.05
C LEU A 187 3.80 9.75 -5.61
N GLY A 188 4.57 8.66 -5.74
CA GLY A 188 5.92 8.64 -6.31
C GLY A 188 6.02 9.05 -7.78
N SER A 189 4.88 9.16 -8.49
CA SER A 189 4.84 9.56 -9.90
C SER A 189 5.12 11.05 -10.15
N LEU A 190 5.01 11.91 -9.13
CA LEU A 190 5.29 13.34 -9.22
C LEU A 190 6.06 13.85 -7.99
N PRO A 191 6.80 14.95 -8.09
CA PRO A 191 7.38 15.62 -6.92
C PRO A 191 6.31 16.04 -5.91
N PHE A 192 6.60 15.91 -4.61
CA PHE A 192 5.59 16.13 -3.56
C PHE A 192 4.87 17.48 -3.63
N LYS A 193 5.59 18.55 -4.01
CA LYS A 193 5.02 19.90 -4.20
C LYS A 193 3.83 19.92 -5.16
N ARG A 194 3.79 19.01 -6.14
CA ARG A 194 2.69 18.88 -7.09
C ARG A 194 1.44 18.29 -6.44
N TRP A 195 1.51 17.56 -5.33
CA TRP A 195 0.32 16.99 -4.69
C TRP A 195 -0.41 17.97 -3.76
N LYS A 196 0.24 19.06 -3.35
CA LYS A 196 -0.31 20.06 -2.42
C LYS A 196 -1.71 20.58 -2.81
N PRO A 197 -2.02 20.88 -4.10
CA PRO A 197 -3.34 21.35 -4.49
C PRO A 197 -4.48 20.35 -4.25
N LEU A 198 -4.19 19.05 -4.11
CA LEU A 198 -5.21 18.02 -3.82
C LEU A 198 -5.63 18.03 -2.35
N VAL A 199 -4.74 18.43 -1.44
CA VAL A 199 -4.93 18.27 0.01
C VAL A 199 -6.23 18.91 0.51
N PRO A 200 -6.61 20.15 0.14
CA PRO A 200 -7.86 20.75 0.60
C PRO A 200 -9.11 19.97 0.16
N ARG A 201 -9.11 19.45 -1.08
CA ARG A 201 -10.23 18.68 -1.64
C ARG A 201 -10.37 17.33 -0.96
N LEU A 202 -9.24 16.64 -0.74
CA LEU A 202 -9.21 15.38 0.00
C LEU A 202 -9.62 15.56 1.47
N LYS A 203 -9.17 16.64 2.13
CA LYS A 203 -9.62 17.00 3.48
C LYS A 203 -11.13 17.24 3.55
N LYS A 204 -11.70 17.94 2.56
CA LYS A 204 -13.15 18.14 2.46
C LYS A 204 -13.90 16.81 2.37
N ALA A 205 -13.44 15.89 1.53
CA ALA A 205 -14.05 14.56 1.39
C ALA A 205 -13.87 13.68 2.65
N ALA A 206 -12.78 13.85 3.38
CA ALA A 206 -12.45 13.08 4.57
C ALA A 206 -13.14 13.58 5.86
N LYS A 207 -13.65 14.83 5.86
CA LYS A 207 -14.13 15.54 7.06
C LYS A 207 -15.08 14.69 7.92
N ASP A 208 -16.11 14.13 7.30
CA ASP A 208 -17.21 13.44 8.00
C ASP A 208 -17.02 11.92 8.10
N MET A 209 -15.84 11.41 7.72
CA MET A 209 -15.54 9.98 7.83
C MET A 209 -15.40 9.53 9.29
N PRO A 210 -15.73 8.28 9.63
CA PRO A 210 -15.72 7.78 11.01
C PRO A 210 -14.30 7.61 11.61
N PHE A 211 -13.26 7.60 10.77
CA PHE A 211 -11.86 7.50 11.21
C PHE A 211 -11.42 8.73 12.02
N SER A 212 -10.59 8.50 13.03
CA SER A 212 -9.95 9.57 13.82
C SER A 212 -8.85 10.28 13.03
N GLN A 213 -8.13 9.52 12.19
CA GLN A 213 -7.05 10.02 11.34
C GLN A 213 -7.10 9.35 9.97
N ILE A 214 -6.72 10.09 8.94
CA ILE A 214 -6.63 9.55 7.58
C ILE A 214 -5.32 10.01 6.94
N TYR A 215 -4.52 9.04 6.53
CA TYR A 215 -3.25 9.26 5.85
C TYR A 215 -3.27 8.73 4.44
N VAL A 216 -2.59 9.43 3.55
CA VAL A 216 -2.24 8.93 2.22
C VAL A 216 -0.72 8.83 2.15
N VAL A 217 -0.19 7.66 1.83
CA VAL A 217 1.27 7.41 1.71
C VAL A 217 1.64 6.92 0.33
N SER A 218 2.87 7.21 -0.08
CA SER A 218 3.43 6.72 -1.34
C SER A 218 3.84 5.26 -1.23
N LYS A 219 3.73 4.50 -2.33
CA LYS A 219 4.36 3.18 -2.47
C LYS A 219 5.89 3.23 -2.64
N SER A 220 6.46 4.40 -2.94
CA SER A 220 7.91 4.56 -3.21
C SER A 220 8.79 4.36 -1.97
N ASP A 221 10.07 4.05 -2.20
CA ASP A 221 11.09 3.97 -1.13
C ASP A 221 11.31 5.32 -0.43
N LYS A 222 11.13 6.42 -1.17
CA LYS A 222 11.08 7.76 -0.59
C LYS A 222 9.83 7.90 0.27
N VAL A 223 10.04 8.12 1.56
CA VAL A 223 8.99 8.38 2.54
C VAL A 223 8.25 9.66 2.15
N MET A 224 7.02 9.51 1.70
CA MET A 224 6.15 10.60 1.26
C MET A 224 4.73 10.29 1.66
N GLY A 225 4.03 11.29 2.19
CA GLY A 225 2.64 11.16 2.54
C GLY A 225 2.01 12.49 2.93
N MET A 226 0.71 12.45 3.16
CA MET A 226 -0.08 13.59 3.61
C MET A 226 -1.14 13.11 4.59
N ARG A 227 -1.40 13.94 5.61
CA ARG A 227 -2.54 13.76 6.50
C ARG A 227 -3.74 14.54 5.95
N ILE A 228 -4.84 13.85 5.73
CA ILE A 228 -6.10 14.43 5.23
C ILE A 228 -7.23 14.39 6.28
N LYS A 229 -7.01 13.76 7.44
CA LYS A 229 -7.78 13.93 8.68
C LYS A 229 -6.89 13.63 9.88
#